data_AF-A0A7W1MUB3-F1
#
_entry.id   AF-A0A7W1MUB3-F1
#
_cell.length_a   1.000
_cell.length_b   1.000
_cell.length_c   1.000
_cell.angle_alpha   90.00
_cell.angle_beta   90.00
_cell.angle_gamma   90.00
#
_symmetry.space_group_name_H-M   'P 1'
#
loop_
_entity.id
_entity.type
_entity.pdbx_description
1 polymer ?
#
loop_
_entity_poly.entity_id
_entity_poly.type
_entity_poly.pdbx_seq_one_letter_code
_entity_poly.pdbx_strand_id
1 'polypeptide(L)'
;MAHQVLNHVAGCQPPPVKSAWSLVCLALLGGIAFISAAPASATGDANEIDVYALDGGNFTLKDMGEFSDTGEYNGKRGALADPCFLIRHPKGTLLWDTGLGDKLAEKKNGLDDDGYHLSVPIPLAAQMKKIGLTPNDVTYVAFSHFHFDHTGNANLFGSSTWIINKAELKWALSKPTPGGVELKTLSAYTTVKTRMIEGDYDVFGDGNVRILKAPGHTPGSQVLEIKLKDSGTIILSGDRSLSHPHQPHRSPRANL
;
A
#
# COMPACT_ATOMS: atom_id res chain seq x y z
N MET A 1 27.23 -54.48 -5.10
CA MET A 1 28.48 -55.23 -4.86
C MET A 1 28.97 -54.84 -3.48
N ALA A 2 29.10 -55.83 -2.60
CA ALA A 2 29.63 -55.66 -1.25
C ALA A 2 31.17 -55.61 -1.29
N HIS A 3 31.78 -54.90 -0.34
CA HIS A 3 33.03 -55.35 0.28
C HIS A 3 33.23 -54.71 1.67
N GLN A 4 33.30 -55.60 2.67
CA GLN A 4 33.98 -55.43 3.97
C GLN A 4 35.49 -55.20 3.73
N VAL A 5 36.31 -54.75 4.69
CA VAL A 5 36.95 -55.58 5.76
C VAL A 5 37.75 -54.68 6.73
N LEU A 6 37.81 -55.13 8.00
CA LEU A 6 38.54 -54.63 9.17
C LEU A 6 40.09 -54.75 9.10
N ASN A 7 40.81 -54.02 9.98
CA ASN A 7 41.77 -54.53 10.99
C ASN A 7 42.32 -53.34 11.85
N HIS A 8 42.28 -53.31 13.20
CA HIS A 8 43.10 -54.02 14.23
C HIS A 8 44.59 -53.58 14.20
N VAL A 9 45.36 -53.19 15.25
CA VAL A 9 45.42 -53.41 16.73
C VAL A 9 46.38 -52.38 17.41
N ALA A 10 46.18 -52.14 18.73
CA ALA A 10 47.05 -51.75 19.88
C ALA A 10 48.47 -51.15 19.69
N GLY A 11 49.06 -50.36 20.60
CA GLY A 11 48.73 -49.97 21.98
C GLY A 11 50.00 -49.39 22.65
N CYS A 12 49.86 -48.72 23.80
CA CYS A 12 50.80 -48.61 24.93
C CYS A 12 50.52 -47.33 25.76
N GLN A 13 50.22 -47.51 27.04
CA GLN A 13 50.36 -46.51 28.12
C GLN A 13 51.54 -46.94 29.05
N PRO A 14 51.83 -46.22 30.15
CA PRO A 14 52.36 -44.85 30.33
C PRO A 14 53.70 -44.92 31.12
N PRO A 15 54.26 -43.82 31.67
CA PRO A 15 54.29 -43.70 33.15
C PRO A 15 54.23 -42.21 33.63
N PRO A 16 54.45 -41.82 34.91
CA PRO A 16 53.41 -41.13 35.68
C PRO A 16 53.79 -39.73 36.24
N VAL A 17 52.74 -38.95 36.51
CA VAL A 17 52.43 -38.11 37.70
C VAL A 17 53.56 -37.36 38.44
N LYS A 18 53.34 -36.04 38.62
CA LYS A 18 53.33 -35.23 39.86
C LYS A 18 53.19 -33.75 39.41
N SER A 19 52.41 -32.84 39.98
CA SER A 19 51.72 -32.72 41.28
C SER A 19 50.75 -31.53 41.13
N ALA A 20 49.47 -31.73 41.40
CA ALA A 20 48.78 -31.21 42.59
C ALA A 20 48.65 -29.68 42.66
N TRP A 21 47.47 -29.16 42.29
CA TRP A 21 46.76 -28.16 43.08
C TRP A 21 45.28 -28.57 43.13
N SER A 22 44.83 -28.92 44.32
CA SER A 22 43.43 -29.25 44.64
C SER A 22 42.58 -27.99 44.60
N LEU A 23 41.38 -28.08 44.02
CA LEU A 23 40.20 -27.37 44.53
C LEU A 23 38.92 -28.06 44.00
N VAL A 24 38.27 -28.70 44.98
CA VAL A 24 36.90 -29.20 45.10
C VAL A 24 35.89 -28.67 44.07
N CYS A 25 35.23 -29.59 43.36
CA CYS A 25 33.99 -29.40 42.64
C CYS A 25 32.80 -29.24 43.60
N LEU A 26 31.97 -28.22 43.40
CA LEU A 26 30.54 -28.27 43.74
C LEU A 26 29.75 -27.84 42.50
N ALA A 27 28.91 -28.74 42.02
CA ALA A 27 28.04 -28.53 40.86
C ALA A 27 27.00 -27.45 41.16
N LEU A 28 26.81 -26.52 40.23
CA LEU A 28 25.61 -25.68 40.13
C LEU A 28 25.16 -25.63 38.68
N LEU A 29 23.93 -26.09 38.45
CA LEU A 29 23.17 -26.00 37.21
C LEU A 29 23.03 -24.52 36.81
N GLY A 30 23.77 -24.09 35.79
CA GLY A 30 23.58 -22.81 35.13
C GLY A 30 22.66 -22.96 33.92
N GLY A 31 21.38 -22.67 34.09
CA GLY A 31 20.45 -22.55 32.97
C GLY A 31 20.89 -21.41 32.04
N ILE A 32 21.15 -21.72 30.78
CA ILE A 32 21.38 -20.71 29.74
C ILE A 32 20.01 -20.10 29.42
N ALA A 33 19.72 -18.96 30.04
CA ALA A 33 18.59 -18.13 29.64
C ALA A 33 18.91 -17.53 28.26
N PHE A 34 18.26 -18.06 27.22
CA PHE A 34 18.15 -17.36 25.95
C PHE A 34 17.32 -16.10 26.19
N ILE A 35 17.99 -14.96 26.36
CA ILE A 35 17.33 -13.66 26.29
C ILE A 35 16.99 -13.46 24.81
N SER A 36 15.77 -13.83 24.44
CA SER A 36 15.19 -13.38 23.18
C SER A 36 15.01 -11.87 23.29
N ALA A 37 15.94 -11.11 22.71
CA ALA A 37 15.73 -9.70 22.48
C ALA A 37 14.58 -9.59 21.48
N ALA A 38 13.38 -9.31 22.00
CA ALA A 38 12.27 -8.90 21.16
C ALA A 38 12.74 -7.72 20.29
N PRO A 39 12.38 -7.67 18.99
CA PRO A 39 12.66 -6.48 18.21
C PRO A 39 12.05 -5.30 18.96
N ALA A 40 12.85 -4.28 19.20
CA ALA A 40 12.34 -3.03 19.75
C ALA A 40 11.25 -2.55 18.79
N SER A 41 9.98 -2.65 19.22
CA SER A 41 8.92 -1.90 18.57
C SER A 41 9.37 -0.45 18.63
N ALA A 42 9.68 0.13 17.47
CA ALA A 42 9.75 1.56 17.34
C ALA A 42 8.37 2.08 17.74
N THR A 43 8.23 2.50 18.99
CA THR A 43 7.08 3.26 19.43
C THR A 43 7.24 4.62 18.79
N GLY A 44 6.80 4.72 17.52
CA GLY A 44 6.54 6.01 16.89
C GLY A 44 5.63 6.81 17.81
N ASP A 45 5.79 8.14 17.80
CA ASP A 45 4.98 9.02 18.63
C ASP A 45 3.50 8.64 18.42
N ALA A 46 2.72 8.48 19.49
CA ALA A 46 1.32 8.06 19.42
C ALA A 46 0.41 9.06 18.65
N ASN A 47 0.98 10.14 18.11
CA ASN A 47 0.34 11.17 17.30
C ASN A 47 0.91 11.24 15.86
N GLU A 48 1.76 10.30 15.46
CA GLU A 48 2.39 10.30 14.14
C GLU A 48 1.47 9.70 13.08
N ILE A 49 1.48 10.32 11.89
CA ILE A 49 0.72 9.89 10.72
C ILE A 49 1.71 9.31 9.73
N ASP A 50 1.55 8.04 9.39
CA ASP A 50 2.31 7.41 8.31
C ASP A 50 1.50 7.42 7.01
N VAL A 51 2.16 7.67 5.89
CA VAL A 51 1.58 7.57 4.55
C VAL A 51 2.38 6.56 3.73
N TYR A 52 1.71 5.54 3.22
CA TYR A 52 2.28 4.51 2.35
C TYR A 52 1.69 4.68 0.95
N ALA A 53 2.54 4.84 -0.06
CA ALA A 53 2.14 4.68 -1.46
C ALA A 53 2.17 3.19 -1.82
N LEU A 54 1.05 2.67 -2.31
CA LEU A 54 0.89 1.30 -2.79
C LEU A 54 0.74 1.34 -4.31
N ASP A 55 1.35 0.38 -5.01
CA ASP A 55 1.29 0.25 -6.47
C ASP A 55 -0.08 -0.30 -6.86
N GLY A 56 -1.04 0.56 -7.20
CA GLY A 56 -2.37 0.14 -7.66
C GLY A 56 -2.37 -0.37 -9.10
N GLY A 57 -1.22 -0.33 -9.79
CA GLY A 57 -1.06 -0.80 -11.15
C GLY A 57 -0.53 0.30 -12.08
N ASN A 58 -0.38 -0.08 -13.35
CA ASN A 58 0.25 0.76 -14.36
C ASN A 58 -0.53 0.70 -15.67
N PHE A 59 -0.63 1.87 -16.30
CA PHE A 59 -1.14 2.06 -17.65
C PHE A 59 0.03 2.32 -18.59
N THR A 60 0.07 1.63 -19.72
CA THR A 60 0.92 2.03 -20.85
C THR A 60 0.03 2.39 -22.03
N LEU A 61 0.17 3.61 -22.52
CA LEU A 61 -0.68 4.19 -23.54
C LEU A 61 0.07 4.25 -24.87
N LYS A 62 -0.65 3.95 -25.95
CA LYS A 62 -0.13 4.11 -27.31
C LYS A 62 -0.13 5.58 -27.74
N ASP A 63 -1.04 6.37 -27.19
CA ASP A 63 -1.18 7.79 -27.44
C ASP A 63 -1.60 8.49 -26.14
N MET A 64 -0.82 9.48 -25.72
CA MET A 64 -1.04 10.31 -24.53
C MET A 64 -1.81 11.60 -24.86
N GLY A 65 -2.31 11.76 -26.09
CA GLY A 65 -3.01 12.95 -26.55
C GLY A 65 -4.23 13.31 -25.69
N GLU A 66 -4.94 12.32 -25.14
CA GLU A 66 -6.08 12.53 -24.23
C GLU A 66 -5.69 13.22 -22.91
N PHE A 67 -4.39 13.27 -22.59
CA PHE A 67 -3.84 13.91 -21.40
C PHE A 67 -3.22 15.29 -21.72
N SER A 68 -3.52 15.87 -22.89
CA SER A 68 -2.94 17.11 -23.38
C SER A 68 -3.93 18.04 -24.07
N ASP A 69 -4.32 19.11 -23.38
CA ASP A 69 -5.16 20.16 -23.98
C ASP A 69 -4.44 20.95 -25.09
N THR A 70 -3.10 20.89 -25.13
CA THR A 70 -2.27 21.56 -26.14
C THR A 70 -1.96 20.66 -27.34
N GLY A 71 -2.30 19.37 -27.27
CA GLY A 71 -1.92 18.36 -28.25
C GLY A 71 -0.43 18.02 -28.25
N GLU A 72 0.34 18.50 -27.27
CA GLU A 72 1.79 18.23 -27.14
C GLU A 72 2.09 16.72 -27.06
N TYR A 73 1.14 15.94 -26.55
CA TYR A 73 1.28 14.50 -26.38
C TYR A 73 0.62 13.65 -27.48
N ASN A 74 0.07 14.25 -28.53
CA ASN A 74 -0.58 13.52 -29.63
C ASN A 74 0.41 12.56 -30.33
N GLY A 75 0.00 11.31 -30.50
CA GLY A 75 0.79 10.22 -31.09
C GLY A 75 1.98 9.77 -30.23
N LYS A 76 2.16 10.31 -29.02
CA LYS A 76 3.27 9.94 -28.14
C LYS A 76 2.82 8.84 -27.18
N ARG A 77 3.61 7.77 -27.10
CA ARG A 77 3.42 6.73 -26.09
C ARG A 77 3.83 7.25 -24.72
N GLY A 78 3.19 6.77 -23.66
CA GLY A 78 3.53 7.10 -22.28
C GLY A 78 3.11 6.01 -21.32
N ALA A 79 3.50 6.19 -20.06
CA ALA A 79 3.06 5.33 -18.98
C ALA A 79 2.60 6.18 -17.80
N LEU A 80 1.55 5.72 -17.13
CA LEU A 80 1.00 6.32 -15.92
C LEU A 80 0.99 5.26 -14.83
N ALA A 81 1.37 5.67 -13.62
CA ALA A 81 1.19 4.86 -12.43
C ALA A 81 -0.15 5.21 -11.79
N ASP A 82 -0.82 4.23 -11.22
CA ASP A 82 -2.08 4.36 -10.49
C ASP A 82 -1.85 4.04 -9.01
N PRO A 83 -1.29 4.96 -8.22
CA PRO A 83 -1.03 4.71 -6.81
C PRO A 83 -2.33 4.82 -6.00
N CYS A 84 -2.50 3.90 -5.05
CA CYS A 84 -3.41 4.11 -3.92
C CYS A 84 -2.60 4.38 -2.65
N PHE A 85 -3.21 5.03 -1.66
CA PHE A 85 -2.49 5.52 -0.50
C PHE A 85 -3.11 5.01 0.79
N LEU A 86 -2.29 4.42 1.67
CA LEU A 86 -2.70 4.01 3.00
C LEU A 86 -2.17 5.01 4.02
N ILE A 87 -3.08 5.58 4.80
CA ILE A 87 -2.79 6.56 5.85
C ILE A 87 -3.04 5.88 7.19
N ARG A 88 -1.99 5.68 7.98
CA ARG A 88 -2.13 5.26 9.38
C ARG A 88 -2.24 6.49 10.24
N HIS A 89 -3.36 6.58 10.94
CA HIS A 89 -3.63 7.63 11.90
C HIS A 89 -3.84 7.00 13.29
N PRO A 90 -3.50 7.68 14.40
CA PRO A 90 -3.74 7.17 15.75
C PRO A 90 -5.19 6.74 16.04
N LYS A 91 -6.15 7.30 15.30
CA LYS A 91 -7.59 7.00 15.42
C LYS A 91 -8.11 5.97 14.40
N GLY A 92 -7.26 5.41 13.54
CA GLY A 92 -7.62 4.40 12.57
C GLY A 92 -6.82 4.48 11.26
N THR A 93 -7.11 3.55 10.36
CA THR A 93 -6.43 3.46 9.05
C THR A 93 -7.39 3.88 7.94
N LEU A 94 -6.97 4.82 7.10
CA LEU A 94 -7.66 5.21 5.87
C LEU A 94 -6.93 4.59 4.68
N LEU A 95 -7.68 3.96 3.78
CA LEU A 95 -7.23 3.68 2.42
C LEU A 95 -7.90 4.67 1.46
N TRP A 96 -7.08 5.38 0.70
CA TRP A 96 -7.46 6.35 -0.32
C TRP A 96 -7.23 5.75 -1.71
N ASP A 97 -8.32 5.52 -2.45
CA ASP A 97 -8.39 4.72 -3.67
C ASP A 97 -7.96 3.26 -3.47
N THR A 98 -8.23 2.42 -4.47
CA THR A 98 -8.02 0.97 -4.38
C THR A 98 -7.36 0.36 -5.60
N GLY A 99 -6.87 1.20 -6.52
CA GLY A 99 -6.12 0.77 -7.71
C GLY A 99 -6.94 -0.07 -8.69
N LEU A 100 -6.30 -0.42 -9.79
CA LEU A 100 -6.77 -1.42 -10.74
C LEU A 100 -7.06 -2.76 -10.05
N GLY A 101 -8.10 -3.46 -10.52
CA GLY A 101 -8.55 -4.71 -9.89
C GLY A 101 -7.51 -5.83 -9.94
N ASP A 102 -7.31 -6.50 -8.80
CA ASP A 102 -6.27 -7.53 -8.60
C ASP A 102 -6.35 -8.72 -9.57
N LYS A 103 -7.51 -8.95 -10.21
CA LYS A 103 -7.65 -9.95 -11.29
C LYS A 103 -6.71 -9.70 -12.46
N LEU A 104 -6.25 -8.47 -12.68
CA LEU A 104 -5.24 -8.16 -13.68
C LEU A 104 -3.88 -8.79 -13.36
N ALA A 105 -3.58 -9.06 -12.09
CA ALA A 105 -2.34 -9.74 -11.69
C ALA A 105 -2.27 -11.20 -12.16
N GLU A 106 -3.41 -11.82 -12.49
CA GLU A 106 -3.45 -13.16 -13.09
C GLU A 106 -2.97 -13.15 -14.56
N LYS A 107 -2.97 -11.99 -15.21
CA LYS A 107 -2.52 -11.81 -16.60
C LYS A 107 -1.04 -11.42 -16.60
N LYS A 108 -0.17 -12.41 -16.77
CA LYS A 108 1.30 -12.23 -16.76
C LYS A 108 1.83 -11.13 -17.70
N ASN A 109 1.14 -10.89 -18.82
CA ASN A 109 1.53 -9.88 -19.81
C ASN A 109 0.58 -8.66 -19.80
N GLY A 110 -0.17 -8.43 -18.72
CA GLY A 110 -1.17 -7.37 -18.68
C GLY A 110 -2.40 -7.64 -19.55
N LEU A 111 -3.20 -6.60 -19.75
CA LEU A 111 -4.40 -6.59 -20.58
C LEU A 111 -4.37 -5.36 -21.49
N ASP A 112 -4.47 -5.58 -22.81
CA ASP A 112 -4.82 -4.48 -23.71
C ASP A 112 -6.34 -4.26 -23.66
N ASP A 113 -6.76 -3.04 -23.33
CA ASP A 113 -8.16 -2.63 -23.29
C ASP A 113 -8.26 -1.16 -23.74
N ASP A 114 -9.15 -0.88 -24.69
CA ASP A 114 -9.46 0.47 -25.21
C ASP A 114 -8.26 1.45 -25.38
N GLY A 115 -7.14 0.99 -25.96
CA GLY A 115 -5.95 1.83 -26.20
C GLY A 115 -4.94 1.88 -25.04
N TYR A 116 -5.31 1.31 -23.90
CA TYR A 116 -4.47 1.11 -22.73
C TYR A 116 -3.87 -0.29 -22.71
N HIS A 117 -2.70 -0.40 -22.11
CA HIS A 117 -2.13 -1.65 -21.66
C HIS A 117 -2.03 -1.61 -20.13
N LEU A 118 -2.85 -2.40 -19.46
CA LEU A 118 -3.03 -2.41 -18.02
C LEU A 118 -2.21 -3.53 -17.38
N SER A 119 -1.55 -3.24 -16.26
CA SER A 119 -0.83 -4.26 -15.50
C SER A 119 -0.90 -4.02 -14.00
N VAL A 120 -1.07 -5.10 -13.24
CA VAL A 120 -0.99 -5.10 -11.77
C VAL A 120 0.08 -6.12 -11.38
N PRO A 121 1.29 -5.69 -10.99
CA PRO A 121 2.38 -6.63 -10.71
C PRO A 121 2.19 -7.37 -9.38
N ILE A 122 1.60 -6.71 -8.39
CA ILE A 122 1.40 -7.25 -7.05
C ILE A 122 -0.01 -6.88 -6.57
N PRO A 123 -0.87 -7.87 -6.24
CA PRO A 123 -2.19 -7.61 -5.68
C PRO A 123 -2.16 -6.68 -4.46
N LEU A 124 -3.12 -5.78 -4.34
CA LEU A 124 -3.18 -4.77 -3.27
C LEU A 124 -3.08 -5.42 -1.88
N ALA A 125 -3.87 -6.47 -1.64
CA ALA A 125 -3.85 -7.18 -0.36
C ALA A 125 -2.47 -7.81 -0.05
N ALA A 126 -1.71 -8.21 -1.08
CA ALA A 126 -0.37 -8.74 -0.89
C ALA A 126 0.64 -7.64 -0.54
N GLN A 127 0.46 -6.41 -1.05
CA GLN A 127 1.27 -5.25 -0.66
C GLN A 127 0.98 -4.84 0.80
N MET A 128 -0.30 -4.76 1.19
CA MET A 128 -0.71 -4.47 2.56
C MET A 128 -0.11 -5.47 3.56
N LYS A 129 -0.07 -6.76 3.19
CA LYS A 129 0.52 -7.80 4.04
C LYS A 129 2.00 -7.56 4.34
N LYS A 130 2.76 -6.98 3.40
CA LYS A 130 4.19 -6.66 3.60
C LYS A 130 4.41 -5.60 4.68
N ILE A 131 3.44 -4.71 4.89
CA ILE A 131 3.47 -3.71 5.97
C ILE A 131 2.69 -4.17 7.20
N GLY A 132 2.30 -5.45 7.29
CA GLY A 132 1.63 -6.03 8.46
C GLY A 132 0.14 -5.74 8.56
N LEU A 133 -0.54 -5.43 7.43
CA LEU A 133 -1.98 -5.19 7.39
C LEU A 133 -2.70 -6.16 6.45
N THR A 134 -3.99 -6.34 6.71
CA THR A 134 -4.96 -7.01 5.85
C THR A 134 -6.09 -6.02 5.50
N PRO A 135 -6.94 -6.32 4.51
CA PRO A 135 -8.11 -5.49 4.22
C PRO A 135 -9.03 -5.26 5.44
N ASN A 136 -9.10 -6.21 6.37
CA ASN A 136 -9.93 -6.10 7.57
C ASN A 136 -9.38 -5.11 8.61
N ASP A 137 -8.10 -4.73 8.52
CA ASP A 137 -7.47 -3.77 9.42
C ASP A 137 -7.73 -2.31 8.98
N VAL A 138 -8.35 -2.11 7.82
CA VAL A 138 -8.69 -0.77 7.29
C VAL A 138 -9.98 -0.28 7.94
N THR A 139 -9.90 0.88 8.61
CA THR A 139 -11.04 1.51 9.27
C THR A 139 -11.96 2.20 8.27
N TYR A 140 -11.36 2.97 7.36
CA TYR A 140 -12.06 3.76 6.35
C TYR A 140 -11.52 3.47 4.96
N VAL A 141 -12.42 3.37 3.98
CA VAL A 141 -12.06 3.46 2.57
C VAL A 141 -12.72 4.69 2.00
N ALA A 142 -11.96 5.51 1.29
CA ALA A 142 -12.49 6.66 0.56
C ALA A 142 -11.87 6.70 -0.84
N PHE A 143 -12.52 7.41 -1.73
CA PHE A 143 -12.16 7.43 -3.13
C PHE A 143 -12.03 8.87 -3.60
N SER A 144 -11.00 9.15 -4.40
CA SER A 144 -10.89 10.41 -5.12
C SER A 144 -12.07 10.58 -6.08
N HIS A 145 -12.41 9.53 -6.81
CA HIS A 145 -13.57 9.44 -7.70
C HIS A 145 -13.85 7.98 -8.09
N PHE A 146 -14.87 7.73 -8.93
CA PHE A 146 -15.41 6.39 -9.20
C PHE A 146 -15.05 5.78 -10.56
N HIS A 147 -13.91 6.17 -11.15
CA HIS A 147 -13.37 5.38 -12.25
C HIS A 147 -12.86 4.00 -11.77
N PHE A 148 -12.77 3.06 -12.70
CA PHE A 148 -12.52 1.65 -12.44
C PHE A 148 -11.15 1.36 -11.81
N ASP A 149 -10.18 2.21 -12.09
CA ASP A 149 -8.81 2.22 -11.58
C ASP A 149 -8.70 2.81 -10.18
N HIS A 150 -9.67 3.61 -9.72
CA HIS A 150 -9.70 4.05 -8.32
C HIS A 150 -10.50 3.09 -7.43
N THR A 151 -11.36 2.27 -8.03
CA THR A 151 -12.33 1.42 -7.32
C THR A 151 -12.07 -0.08 -7.46
N GLY A 152 -11.08 -0.49 -8.24
CA GLY A 152 -10.90 -1.87 -8.71
C GLY A 152 -10.86 -2.94 -7.62
N ASN A 153 -10.39 -2.60 -6.42
CA ASN A 153 -10.36 -3.50 -5.26
C ASN A 153 -11.28 -3.08 -4.11
N ALA A 154 -12.20 -2.13 -4.31
CA ALA A 154 -13.09 -1.61 -3.27
C ALA A 154 -13.82 -2.73 -2.51
N ASN A 155 -14.38 -3.71 -3.23
CA ASN A 155 -15.10 -4.83 -2.64
C ASN A 155 -14.27 -5.73 -1.67
N LEU A 156 -12.93 -5.63 -1.64
CA LEU A 156 -12.11 -6.33 -0.64
C LEU A 156 -12.34 -5.79 0.79
N PHE A 157 -12.80 -4.56 0.91
CA PHE A 157 -12.90 -3.82 2.17
C PHE A 157 -14.33 -3.86 2.73
N GLY A 158 -14.90 -5.06 2.81
CA GLY A 158 -16.28 -5.28 3.26
C GLY A 158 -16.53 -4.99 4.75
N SER A 159 -15.47 -4.98 5.56
CA SER A 159 -15.54 -4.68 7.00
C SER A 159 -15.30 -3.19 7.34
N SER A 160 -14.82 -2.41 6.37
CA SER A 160 -14.50 -0.99 6.56
C SER A 160 -15.74 -0.11 6.47
N THR A 161 -15.63 1.14 6.95
CA THR A 161 -16.62 2.18 6.65
C THR A 161 -16.22 2.89 5.35
N TRP A 162 -17.06 2.83 4.32
CA TRP A 162 -16.80 3.54 3.06
C TRP A 162 -17.28 4.98 3.18
N ILE A 163 -16.38 5.93 3.00
CA ILE A 163 -16.70 7.37 2.91
C ILE A 163 -16.95 7.70 1.44
N ILE A 164 -18.18 8.09 1.12
CA ILE A 164 -18.65 8.22 -0.26
C ILE A 164 -19.21 9.61 -0.49
N ASN A 165 -18.74 10.28 -1.55
CA ASN A 165 -19.35 11.51 -2.04
C ASN A 165 -20.70 11.22 -2.70
N LYS A 166 -21.77 11.89 -2.25
CA LYS A 166 -23.12 11.68 -2.79
C LYS A 166 -23.25 12.10 -4.26
N ALA A 167 -22.57 13.16 -4.68
CA ALA A 167 -22.60 13.60 -6.07
C ALA A 167 -21.91 12.57 -6.98
N GLU A 168 -20.80 11.99 -6.51
CA GLU A 168 -20.07 10.96 -7.24
C GLU A 168 -20.89 9.68 -7.39
N LEU A 169 -21.46 9.19 -6.28
CA LEU A 169 -22.30 7.99 -6.31
C LEU A 169 -23.53 8.20 -7.21
N LYS A 170 -24.17 9.37 -7.13
CA LYS A 170 -25.31 9.70 -7.99
C LYS A 170 -24.92 9.69 -9.47
N TRP A 171 -23.77 10.27 -9.81
CA TRP A 171 -23.26 10.30 -11.18
C TRP A 171 -22.92 8.88 -11.67
N ALA A 172 -22.16 8.10 -10.90
CA ALA A 172 -21.78 6.74 -11.25
C ALA A 172 -22.99 5.81 -11.49
N LEU A 173 -24.07 5.99 -10.74
CA LEU A 173 -25.31 5.22 -10.89
C LEU A 173 -26.24 5.69 -12.02
N SER A 174 -25.90 6.78 -12.72
CA SER A 174 -26.73 7.32 -13.79
C SER A 174 -26.83 6.38 -15.01
N LYS A 175 -27.79 6.66 -15.90
CA LYS A 175 -28.05 5.88 -17.12
C LYS A 175 -28.01 6.78 -18.36
N PRO A 176 -27.23 6.43 -19.40
CA PRO A 176 -26.28 5.31 -19.45
C PRO A 176 -25.17 5.45 -18.39
N THR A 177 -24.57 4.33 -17.97
CA THR A 177 -23.46 4.36 -17.01
C THR A 177 -22.34 5.24 -17.59
N PRO A 178 -21.80 6.22 -16.83
CA PRO A 178 -20.74 7.07 -17.34
C PRO A 178 -19.48 6.28 -17.75
N GLY A 179 -18.71 6.84 -18.69
CA GLY A 179 -17.42 6.29 -19.09
C GLY A 179 -16.47 6.17 -17.90
N GLY A 180 -15.59 5.17 -17.92
CA GLY A 180 -14.65 4.88 -16.83
C GLY A 180 -15.30 4.24 -15.58
N VAL A 181 -16.63 4.27 -15.41
CA VAL A 181 -17.29 3.68 -14.24
C VAL A 181 -17.55 2.19 -14.44
N GLU A 182 -17.05 1.37 -13.52
CA GLU A 182 -17.33 -0.06 -13.48
C GLU A 182 -18.17 -0.44 -12.24
N LEU A 183 -19.49 -0.45 -12.36
CA LEU A 183 -20.40 -0.65 -11.21
C LEU A 183 -20.17 -1.94 -10.40
N LYS A 184 -19.57 -2.99 -10.99
CA LYS A 184 -19.25 -4.22 -10.26
C LYS A 184 -18.17 -4.00 -9.19
N THR A 185 -17.24 -3.05 -9.37
CA THR A 185 -16.18 -2.76 -8.40
C THR A 185 -16.74 -2.12 -7.14
N LEU A 186 -17.85 -1.39 -7.27
CA LEU A 186 -18.53 -0.72 -6.17
C LEU A 186 -19.62 -1.56 -5.51
N SER A 187 -19.95 -2.76 -6.00
CA SER A 187 -21.16 -3.52 -5.63
C SER A 187 -21.44 -3.65 -4.12
N ALA A 188 -20.40 -3.65 -3.28
CA ALA A 188 -20.52 -3.74 -1.82
C ALA A 188 -21.05 -2.44 -1.15
N TYR A 189 -21.13 -1.30 -1.85
CA TYR A 189 -21.55 -0.01 -1.26
C TYR A 189 -22.95 -0.06 -0.61
N THR A 190 -23.80 -1.01 -1.01
CA THR A 190 -25.15 -1.21 -0.47
C THR A 190 -25.19 -2.07 0.80
N THR A 191 -24.13 -2.82 1.09
CA THR A 191 -24.07 -3.78 2.21
C THR A 191 -23.05 -3.40 3.27
N VAL A 192 -21.98 -2.68 2.90
CA VAL A 192 -20.99 -2.15 3.85
C VAL A 192 -21.55 -0.97 4.63
N LYS A 193 -20.92 -0.66 5.76
CA LYS A 193 -21.19 0.58 6.48
C LYS A 193 -20.73 1.76 5.62
N THR A 194 -21.62 2.71 5.35
CA THR A 194 -21.29 3.89 4.56
C THR A 194 -21.37 5.18 5.38
N ARG A 195 -20.53 6.15 5.02
CA ARG A 195 -20.56 7.54 5.45
C ARG A 195 -20.71 8.41 4.21
N MET A 196 -21.92 8.90 3.98
CA MET A 196 -22.20 9.78 2.84
C MET A 196 -21.78 11.23 3.15
N ILE A 197 -21.05 11.86 2.24
CA ILE A 197 -20.57 13.25 2.35
C ILE A 197 -20.96 14.08 1.13
N GLU A 198 -21.08 15.40 1.29
CA GLU A 198 -21.46 16.35 0.21
C GLU A 198 -20.42 17.46 -0.01
N GLY A 199 -19.44 17.59 0.88
CA GLY A 199 -18.40 18.62 0.83
C GLY A 199 -17.14 18.13 1.53
N ASP A 200 -16.34 19.07 2.03
CA ASP A 200 -15.13 18.74 2.76
C ASP A 200 -15.45 17.91 4.00
N TYR A 201 -14.60 16.95 4.30
CA TYR A 201 -14.80 16.00 5.38
C TYR A 201 -13.50 15.73 6.13
N ASP A 202 -13.53 15.92 7.44
CA ASP A 202 -12.41 15.56 8.33
C ASP A 202 -12.58 14.10 8.78
N VAL A 203 -11.68 13.24 8.31
CA VAL A 203 -11.81 11.78 8.46
C VAL A 203 -11.69 11.36 9.92
N PHE A 204 -10.83 12.03 10.68
CA PHE A 204 -10.51 11.67 12.08
C PHE A 204 -10.90 12.74 13.10
N GLY A 205 -11.40 13.91 12.64
CA GLY A 205 -11.96 14.96 13.48
C GLY A 205 -10.93 15.86 14.18
N ASP A 206 -9.66 15.80 13.77
CA ASP A 206 -8.57 16.65 14.28
C ASP A 206 -7.95 17.56 13.20
N GLY A 207 -8.47 17.52 11.98
CA GLY A 207 -8.08 18.39 10.87
C GLY A 207 -6.78 18.00 10.17
N ASN A 208 -6.18 16.85 10.49
CA ASN A 208 -4.93 16.39 9.88
C ASN A 208 -5.14 15.56 8.60
N VAL A 209 -6.28 14.88 8.45
CA VAL A 209 -6.62 14.11 7.24
C VAL A 209 -8.00 14.54 6.78
N ARG A 210 -8.02 15.34 5.71
CA ARG A 210 -9.24 15.98 5.21
C ARG A 210 -9.46 15.64 3.76
N ILE A 211 -10.64 15.14 3.45
CA ILE A 211 -11.13 15.01 2.09
C ILE A 211 -11.67 16.38 1.69
N LEU A 212 -11.15 16.97 0.62
CA LEU A 212 -11.59 18.27 0.11
C LEU A 212 -12.34 18.07 -1.20
N LYS A 213 -13.45 18.77 -1.38
CA LYS A 213 -14.18 18.71 -2.65
C LYS A 213 -13.32 19.31 -3.78
N ALA A 214 -13.26 18.63 -4.91
CA ALA A 214 -12.52 19.06 -6.08
C ALA A 214 -13.23 18.63 -7.37
N PRO A 215 -14.50 19.06 -7.58
CA PRO A 215 -15.24 18.68 -8.78
C PRO A 215 -14.53 19.17 -10.04
N GLY A 216 -14.57 18.37 -11.10
CA GLY A 216 -13.86 18.64 -12.35
C GLY A 216 -13.85 17.39 -13.21
N HIS A 217 -12.81 16.57 -13.04
CA HIS A 217 -12.65 15.27 -13.72
C HIS A 217 -13.92 14.42 -13.66
N THR A 218 -14.49 14.28 -12.47
CA THR A 218 -15.86 13.80 -12.26
C THR A 218 -16.66 14.78 -11.40
N PRO A 219 -18.02 14.73 -11.42
CA PRO A 219 -18.85 15.69 -10.69
C PRO A 219 -18.66 15.69 -9.17
N GLY A 220 -18.23 14.56 -8.59
CA GLY A 220 -17.97 14.40 -7.17
C GLY A 220 -16.51 14.14 -6.84
N SER A 221 -15.58 14.38 -7.78
CA SER A 221 -14.13 14.27 -7.56
C SER A 221 -13.66 15.00 -6.30
N GLN A 222 -12.68 14.42 -5.62
CA GLN A 222 -12.13 14.87 -4.34
C GLN A 222 -10.61 14.73 -4.29
N VAL A 223 -9.97 15.50 -3.43
CA VAL A 223 -8.55 15.38 -3.10
C VAL A 223 -8.37 15.11 -1.61
N LEU A 224 -7.24 14.51 -1.23
CA LEU A 224 -6.91 14.27 0.18
C LEU A 224 -5.82 15.24 0.63
N GLU A 225 -6.13 16.05 1.64
CA GLU A 225 -5.17 16.86 2.40
C GLU A 225 -4.67 16.06 3.60
N ILE A 226 -3.36 15.93 3.74
CA ILE A 226 -2.70 15.27 4.88
C ILE A 226 -1.68 16.25 5.47
N LYS A 227 -1.83 16.61 6.75
CA LYS A 227 -0.87 17.43 7.48
C LYS A 227 0.05 16.54 8.29
N LEU A 228 1.32 16.49 7.89
CA LEU A 228 2.37 15.75 8.57
C LEU A 228 3.18 16.71 9.44
N LYS A 229 3.48 16.28 10.67
CA LYS A 229 4.20 17.09 11.68
C LYS A 229 5.52 17.63 11.15
N ASP A 230 6.32 16.80 10.49
CA ASP A 230 7.68 17.14 10.08
C ASP A 230 7.83 17.44 8.58
N SER A 231 6.91 16.96 7.75
CA SER A 231 6.97 17.09 6.28
C SER A 231 6.00 18.12 5.71
N GLY A 232 5.20 18.77 6.55
CA GLY A 232 4.19 19.74 6.12
C GLY A 232 2.97 19.10 5.49
N THR A 233 2.29 19.82 4.61
CA THR A 233 1.04 19.37 3.99
C THR A 233 1.31 18.64 2.67
N ILE A 234 0.74 17.45 2.54
CA ILE A 234 0.65 16.68 1.29
C ILE A 234 -0.78 16.82 0.74
N ILE A 235 -0.90 17.03 -0.58
CA ILE A 235 -2.17 16.92 -1.29
C ILE A 235 -2.08 15.74 -2.28
N LEU A 236 -2.96 14.76 -2.12
CA LEU A 236 -3.17 13.70 -3.10
C LEU A 236 -4.27 14.16 -4.06
N SER A 237 -3.89 14.53 -5.27
CA SER A 237 -4.76 15.22 -6.23
C SER A 237 -5.80 14.32 -6.92
N GLY A 238 -5.64 13.00 -6.84
CA GLY A 238 -6.26 12.08 -7.81
C GLY A 238 -5.96 12.53 -9.25
N ASP A 239 -6.93 12.38 -10.12
CA ASP A 239 -6.83 12.71 -11.55
C ASP A 239 -6.97 14.19 -11.89
N ARG A 240 -7.03 15.07 -10.89
CA ARG A 240 -7.11 16.50 -11.14
C ARG A 240 -5.86 17.06 -11.83
N SER A 241 -4.72 16.39 -11.72
CA SER A 241 -3.49 16.70 -12.43
C SER A 241 -2.70 15.43 -12.72
N LEU A 242 -2.90 14.85 -13.91
CA LEU A 242 -2.34 13.56 -14.33
C LEU A 242 -0.86 13.62 -14.72
N SER A 243 -0.30 14.83 -14.93
CA SER A 243 1.11 15.01 -15.22
C SER A 243 1.69 16.24 -14.53
N HIS A 244 2.91 16.12 -14.02
CA HIS A 244 3.73 17.28 -13.73
C HIS A 244 4.30 17.76 -15.08
N PRO A 245 4.03 18.99 -15.55
CA PRO A 245 4.82 19.55 -16.63
C PRO A 245 6.27 19.52 -16.15
N HIS A 246 7.18 19.04 -16.99
CA HIS A 246 8.58 18.83 -16.66
C HIS A 246 9.23 20.15 -16.18
N GLN A 247 9.09 20.48 -14.90
CA GLN A 247 9.91 21.50 -14.26
C GLN A 247 11.20 20.81 -13.83
N PRO A 248 12.38 21.30 -14.27
CA PRO A 248 13.64 20.75 -13.80
C PRO A 248 13.74 21.01 -12.30
N HIS A 249 13.45 19.99 -11.49
CA HIS A 249 13.64 20.05 -10.06
C HIS A 249 15.13 20.33 -9.77
N ARG A 250 15.42 21.53 -9.26
CA ARG A 250 16.54 21.69 -8.35
C ARG A 250 16.20 20.92 -7.09
N SER A 251 16.82 19.76 -6.93
CA SER A 251 16.79 18.99 -5.69
C SER A 251 17.36 19.86 -4.56
N PRO A 252 16.64 20.07 -3.44
CA PRO A 252 17.29 20.47 -2.20
C PRO A 252 18.20 19.31 -1.79
N ARG A 253 19.50 19.57 -1.72
CA ARG A 253 20.46 18.62 -1.15
C ARG A 253 20.07 18.39 0.31
N ALA A 254 19.60 17.19 0.64
CA ALA A 254 19.75 16.68 2.00
C ALA A 254 21.22 16.26 2.14
N ASN A 255 21.96 16.96 2.99
CA ASN A 255 23.30 16.55 3.38
C ASN A 255 23.21 15.29 4.26
N LEU A 256 24.27 14.49 4.14
CA LEU A 256 24.60 13.27 4.90
C LEU A 256 24.25 13.33 6.39
#